data_AF-X1GUN7-F1
#
_entry.id   AF-X1GUN7-F1
#
_cell.length_a   1.000
_cell.length_b   1.000
_cell.length_c   1.000
_cell.angle_alpha   90.00
_cell.angle_beta   90.00
_cell.angle_gamma   90.00
#
_symmetry.space_group_name_H-M   'P 1'
#
loop_
_entity.id
_entity.type
_entity.pdbx_description
1 polymer ?
#
loop_
_entity_poly.entity_id
_entity_poly.type
_entity_poly.pdbx_seq_one_letter_code
_entity_poly.pdbx_strand_id
1 'polypeptide(L)'
;MGKDNQQPVFVTEDKAIHQGAILSSADKEILESIKTGEGMITIESVEQLQEMAKAAAERFEEFKELCSPMEPWQARIVRTLRVEEKCSWRAVAERCHNLGWGKWSPPSNQIMGMALCDRAAQFFGENYMAAPWN
;
A
#
# COMPACT_ATOMS: atom_id res chain seq x y z
N MET A 1 -21.86 -17.09 -27.47
CA MET A 1 -21.10 -15.82 -27.43
C MET A 1 -19.88 -16.09 -26.56
N GLY A 2 -18.68 -15.94 -27.14
CA GLY A 2 -17.44 -16.31 -26.47
C GLY A 2 -17.26 -15.49 -25.20
N LYS A 3 -16.80 -16.14 -24.13
CA LYS A 3 -16.20 -15.42 -23.00
C LYS A 3 -14.98 -14.72 -23.59
N ASP A 4 -15.13 -13.43 -23.86
CA ASP A 4 -14.06 -12.61 -24.37
C ASP A 4 -12.82 -12.79 -23.51
N ASN A 5 -11.68 -12.76 -24.18
CA ASN A 5 -10.34 -12.98 -23.69
C ASN A 5 -9.92 -11.81 -22.76
N GLN A 6 -10.63 -11.62 -21.65
CA GLN A 6 -10.35 -10.59 -20.67
C GLN A 6 -9.06 -10.94 -19.96
N GLN A 7 -7.98 -10.27 -20.35
CA GLN A 7 -6.72 -10.36 -19.61
C GLN A 7 -6.91 -9.75 -18.22
N PRO A 8 -6.36 -10.38 -17.17
CA PRO A 8 -6.43 -9.84 -15.84
C PRO A 8 -5.73 -8.47 -15.78
N VAL A 9 -6.40 -7.50 -15.16
CA VAL A 9 -5.85 -6.14 -14.97
C VAL A 9 -5.35 -6.02 -13.54
N PHE A 10 -4.06 -5.74 -13.39
CA PHE A 10 -3.47 -5.38 -12.11
C PHE A 10 -3.58 -3.88 -11.89
N VAL A 11 -4.28 -3.47 -10.82
CA VAL A 11 -4.54 -2.06 -10.49
C VAL A 11 -3.78 -1.70 -9.22
N THR A 12 -2.84 -0.74 -9.32
CA THR A 12 -2.13 -0.18 -8.17
C THR A 12 -1.71 1.27 -8.47
N GLU A 13 -1.80 2.12 -7.45
CA GLU A 13 -1.26 3.49 -7.48
C GLU A 13 0.16 3.56 -6.89
N ASP A 14 0.72 2.43 -6.44
CA ASP A 14 2.06 2.42 -5.84
C ASP A 14 3.15 2.47 -6.92
N LYS A 15 3.72 3.67 -7.14
CA LYS A 15 4.81 3.87 -8.10
C LYS A 15 6.03 3.01 -7.86
N ALA A 16 6.28 2.57 -6.63
CA ALA A 16 7.39 1.68 -6.30
C ALA A 16 7.31 0.35 -7.08
N ILE A 17 6.10 -0.12 -7.40
CA ILE A 17 5.91 -1.35 -8.18
C ILE A 17 6.48 -1.21 -9.60
N HIS A 18 6.53 0.00 -10.17
CA HIS A 18 6.95 0.24 -11.55
C HIS A 18 8.40 0.69 -11.71
N GLN A 19 9.16 0.89 -10.62
CA GLN A 19 10.45 1.59 -10.66
C GLN A 19 11.66 0.81 -10.11
N GLY A 20 11.58 -0.53 -10.07
CA GLY A 20 12.68 -1.37 -9.56
C GLY A 20 12.97 -1.13 -8.07
N ALA A 21 11.91 -0.87 -7.32
CA ALA A 21 11.97 -0.39 -5.95
C ALA A 21 12.08 -1.56 -4.93
N ILE A 22 12.23 -1.24 -3.64
CA ILE A 22 12.31 -2.27 -2.59
C ILE A 22 10.89 -2.78 -2.31
N LEU A 23 10.65 -4.02 -2.70
CA LEU A 23 9.37 -4.72 -2.56
C LEU A 23 9.35 -5.63 -1.35
N SER A 24 8.20 -5.72 -0.68
CA SER A 24 7.96 -6.75 0.34
C SER A 24 7.86 -8.14 -0.31
N SER A 25 7.94 -9.22 0.48
CA SER A 25 7.65 -10.57 -0.01
C SER A 25 6.23 -10.66 -0.60
N ALA A 26 5.26 -10.04 0.07
CA ALA A 26 3.87 -10.01 -0.37
C ALA A 26 3.69 -9.32 -1.73
N ASP A 27 4.43 -8.24 -2.02
CA ASP A 27 4.39 -7.62 -3.35
C ASP A 27 4.91 -8.57 -4.42
N LYS A 28 5.98 -9.33 -4.14
CA LYS A 28 6.55 -10.30 -5.08
C LYS A 28 5.60 -11.45 -5.34
N GLU A 29 4.96 -11.97 -4.29
CA GLU A 29 3.95 -13.02 -4.40
C GLU A 29 2.77 -12.59 -5.26
N ILE A 30 2.27 -11.35 -5.06
CA ILE A 30 1.21 -10.76 -5.91
C ILE A 30 1.68 -10.62 -7.36
N LEU A 31 2.90 -10.15 -7.60
CA LEU A 31 3.42 -10.00 -8.96
C LEU A 31 3.58 -11.33 -9.70
N GLU A 32 3.94 -12.41 -8.99
CA GLU A 32 3.98 -13.75 -9.56
C GLU A 32 2.56 -14.32 -9.79
N SER A 33 1.65 -14.09 -8.85
CA SER A 33 0.27 -14.58 -8.96
C SER A 33 -0.50 -13.95 -10.12
N ILE A 34 -0.11 -12.73 -10.54
CA ILE A 34 -0.61 -12.10 -11.77
C ILE A 34 -0.37 -12.97 -13.02
N LYS A 35 0.78 -13.65 -13.09
CA LYS A 35 1.14 -14.47 -14.25
C LYS A 35 0.36 -15.77 -14.31
N THR A 36 -0.03 -16.32 -13.16
CA THR A 36 -0.71 -17.61 -13.04
C THR A 36 -2.22 -17.48 -12.94
N GLY A 37 -2.73 -16.30 -12.54
CA GLY A 37 -4.14 -16.09 -12.21
C GLY A 37 -4.53 -16.61 -10.82
N GLU A 38 -3.59 -17.21 -10.07
CA GLU A 38 -3.85 -17.73 -8.74
C GLU A 38 -4.08 -16.59 -7.75
N GLY A 39 -5.06 -16.74 -6.84
CA GLY A 39 -5.38 -15.72 -5.85
C GLY A 39 -6.06 -14.45 -6.40
N MET A 40 -6.41 -14.42 -7.69
CA MET A 40 -7.24 -13.35 -8.25
C MET A 40 -8.71 -13.50 -7.85
N ILE A 41 -9.37 -12.37 -7.64
CA ILE A 41 -10.81 -12.30 -7.38
C ILE A 41 -11.46 -11.67 -8.60
N THR A 42 -12.48 -12.34 -9.14
CA THR A 42 -13.32 -11.76 -10.18
C THR A 42 -14.29 -10.76 -9.54
N ILE A 43 -14.29 -9.54 -10.07
CA ILE A 43 -15.28 -8.52 -9.71
C ILE A 43 -16.44 -8.68 -10.68
N GLU A 44 -17.60 -9.07 -10.17
CA GLU A 44 -18.78 -9.42 -10.96
C GLU A 44 -19.69 -8.22 -11.26
N SER A 45 -19.57 -7.13 -10.47
CA SER A 45 -20.38 -5.93 -10.66
C SER A 45 -19.72 -4.65 -10.17
N VAL A 46 -20.29 -3.51 -10.58
CA VAL A 46 -19.87 -2.17 -10.12
C VAL A 46 -20.17 -1.99 -8.64
N GLU A 47 -21.28 -2.55 -8.14
CA GLU A 47 -21.66 -2.51 -6.74
C GLU A 47 -20.63 -3.23 -5.86
N GLN A 48 -20.16 -4.41 -6.28
CA GLN A 48 -19.08 -5.11 -5.57
C GLN A 48 -17.80 -4.28 -5.52
N LEU A 49 -17.43 -3.64 -6.63
CA LEU A 49 -16.27 -2.74 -6.67
C LEU A 49 -16.44 -1.54 -5.71
N GLN A 50 -17.63 -0.95 -5.66
CA GLN A 50 -17.96 0.15 -4.76
C GLN A 50 -17.89 -0.26 -3.28
N GLU A 51 -18.38 -1.45 -2.94
CA GLU A 51 -18.30 -2.01 -1.58
C GLU A 51 -16.84 -2.22 -1.17
N MET A 52 -16.02 -2.79 -2.04
CA MET A 52 -14.58 -2.95 -1.79
C MET A 52 -13.88 -1.60 -1.61
N ALA A 53 -14.19 -0.62 -2.45
CA ALA A 53 -13.63 0.73 -2.34
C ALA A 53 -14.03 1.41 -1.03
N LYS A 54 -15.30 1.27 -0.62
CA LYS A 54 -15.79 1.79 0.66
C LYS A 54 -15.07 1.15 1.85
N ALA A 55 -14.95 -0.18 1.86
CA ALA A 55 -14.25 -0.90 2.92
C ALA A 55 -12.76 -0.50 3.00
N ALA A 56 -12.11 -0.29 1.85
CA ALA A 56 -10.73 0.20 1.80
C ALA A 56 -10.60 1.63 2.35
N ALA A 57 -11.54 2.52 2.02
CA ALA A 57 -11.56 3.90 2.52
C ALA A 57 -11.79 3.95 4.04
N GLU A 58 -12.74 3.18 4.56
CA GLU A 58 -12.98 3.06 6.01
C GLU A 58 -11.73 2.55 6.73
N ARG A 59 -11.10 1.50 6.20
CA ARG A 59 -9.85 0.96 6.76
C ARG A 59 -8.70 1.97 6.71
N PHE A 60 -8.64 2.81 5.68
CA PHE A 60 -7.63 3.86 5.58
C PHE A 60 -7.79 4.91 6.68
N GLU A 61 -9.01 5.36 6.95
CA GLU A 61 -9.29 6.31 8.04
C GLU A 61 -8.98 5.69 9.42
N GLU A 62 -9.33 4.42 9.65
CA GLU A 62 -8.95 3.70 10.89
C GLU A 62 -7.43 3.67 11.10
N PHE A 63 -6.66 3.45 10.04
CA PHE A 63 -5.20 3.43 10.12
C PHE A 63 -4.57 4.80 10.25
N LYS A 64 -5.19 5.85 9.71
CA LYS A 64 -4.75 7.24 9.96
C LYS A 64 -4.86 7.57 11.45
N GLU A 65 -5.94 7.18 12.10
CA GLU A 65 -6.09 7.35 13.55
C GLU A 65 -5.02 6.57 14.33
N LEU A 66 -4.74 5.33 13.92
CA LEU A 66 -3.67 4.53 14.52
C LEU A 66 -2.27 5.13 14.32
N CYS A 67 -2.06 5.87 13.23
CA CYS A 67 -0.83 6.60 12.94
C CYS A 67 -0.78 7.99 13.60
N SER A 68 -1.87 8.51 14.16
CA SER A 68 -1.91 9.85 14.77
C SER A 68 -0.83 10.13 15.82
N PRO A 69 -0.41 9.19 16.69
CA PRO A 69 0.65 9.43 17.68
C PRO A 69 2.07 9.28 17.10
N MET A 70 2.22 9.28 15.77
CA MET A 70 3.54 9.27 15.12
C MET A 70 4.38 10.45 15.61
N GLU A 71 5.60 10.17 16.03
CA GLU A 71 6.59 11.15 16.45
C GLU A 71 7.43 11.67 15.26
N PRO A 72 8.02 12.88 15.32
CA PRO A 72 8.81 13.44 14.23
C PRO A 72 9.96 12.55 13.74
N TRP A 73 10.59 11.79 14.64
CA TRP A 73 11.68 10.88 14.28
C TRP A 73 11.17 9.65 13.52
N GLN A 74 9.95 9.18 13.81
CA GLN A 74 9.29 8.09 13.07
C GLN A 74 8.92 8.56 11.66
N ALA A 75 8.40 9.80 11.55
CA ALA A 75 8.09 10.40 10.25
C ALA A 75 9.32 10.49 9.34
N ARG A 76 10.50 10.82 9.89
CA ARG A 76 11.78 10.80 9.15
C ARG A 76 12.14 9.40 8.66
N ILE A 77 12.01 8.38 9.52
CA ILE A 77 12.26 6.98 9.12
C ILE A 77 11.33 6.57 7.98
N VAL A 78 10.03 6.82 8.11
CA VAL A 78 9.05 6.50 7.05
C VAL A 78 9.41 7.21 5.75
N ARG A 79 9.80 8.49 5.82
CA ARG A 79 10.23 9.26 4.66
C ARG A 79 11.49 8.68 4.01
N THR A 80 12.51 8.30 4.79
CA THR A 80 13.72 7.64 4.26
C THR A 80 13.34 6.34 3.56
N LEU A 81 12.53 5.48 4.20
CA LEU A 81 12.08 4.23 3.60
C LEU A 81 11.34 4.46 2.27
N ARG A 82 10.36 5.38 2.25
CA ARG A 82 9.53 5.60 1.07
C ARG A 82 10.24 6.36 -0.04
N VAL A 83 10.90 7.47 0.27
CA VAL A 83 11.42 8.41 -0.71
C VAL A 83 12.86 8.11 -1.11
N GLU A 84 13.73 7.82 -0.15
CA GLU A 84 15.16 7.64 -0.38
C GLU A 84 15.48 6.20 -0.80
N GLU A 85 14.97 5.24 -0.03
CA GLU A 85 15.13 3.80 -0.30
C GLU A 85 14.13 3.26 -1.32
N LYS A 86 13.11 4.05 -1.68
CA LYS A 86 12.07 3.68 -2.64
C LYS A 86 11.35 2.38 -2.24
N CYS A 87 10.92 2.26 -0.99
CA CYS A 87 10.11 1.12 -0.56
C CYS A 87 8.67 1.23 -1.08
N SER A 88 8.06 0.11 -1.47
CA SER A 88 6.60 0.01 -1.66
C SER A 88 5.86 0.32 -0.35
N TRP A 89 4.57 0.66 -0.42
CA TRP A 89 3.77 0.86 0.80
C TRP A 89 3.76 -0.39 1.68
N ARG A 90 3.67 -1.58 1.08
CA ARG A 90 3.76 -2.85 1.85
C ARG A 90 5.12 -3.03 2.51
N ALA A 91 6.22 -2.67 1.83
CA ALA A 91 7.56 -2.74 2.41
C ALA A 91 7.76 -1.72 3.54
N VAL A 92 7.19 -0.52 3.43
CA VAL A 92 7.15 0.46 4.52
C VAL A 92 6.43 -0.11 5.73
N ALA A 93 5.23 -0.67 5.54
CA ALA A 93 4.45 -1.28 6.62
C ALA A 93 5.24 -2.42 7.30
N GLU A 94 5.79 -3.35 6.52
CA GLU A 94 6.55 -4.48 7.04
C GLU A 94 7.77 -4.03 7.86
N ARG A 95 8.54 -3.06 7.36
CA ARG A 95 9.71 -2.55 8.08
C ARG A 95 9.32 -1.84 9.37
N CYS A 96 8.29 -1.01 9.35
CA CYS A 96 7.79 -0.34 10.56
C CYS A 96 7.26 -1.34 11.58
N HIS A 97 6.60 -2.42 11.12
CA HIS A 97 6.18 -3.51 11.98
C HIS A 97 7.38 -4.20 12.65
N ASN A 98 8.44 -4.49 11.88
CA ASN A 98 9.68 -5.11 12.38
C ASN A 98 10.49 -4.21 13.32
N LEU A 99 10.32 -2.89 13.25
CA LEU A 99 10.85 -1.93 14.22
C LEU A 99 10.05 -1.89 15.53
N GLY A 100 9.01 -2.72 15.67
CA GLY A 100 8.20 -2.84 16.88
C GLY A 100 7.02 -1.86 16.96
N TRP A 101 6.67 -1.18 15.86
CA TRP A 101 5.51 -0.28 15.84
C TRP A 101 4.19 -1.03 15.56
N GLY A 102 4.31 -2.29 15.13
CA GLY A 102 3.23 -3.13 14.63
C GLY A 102 2.15 -3.46 15.65
N LYS A 103 0.96 -2.87 15.46
CA LYS A 103 -0.31 -3.35 16.07
C LYS A 103 -1.30 -3.85 15.03
N TRP A 104 -0.88 -3.91 13.76
CA TRP A 104 -1.72 -4.28 12.61
C TRP A 104 -1.32 -5.64 12.05
N SER A 105 -2.23 -6.22 11.27
CA SER A 105 -2.01 -7.45 10.52
C SER A 105 -2.62 -7.33 9.11
N PRO A 106 -2.01 -7.92 8.07
CA PRO A 106 -0.66 -8.51 8.09
C PRO A 106 0.44 -7.44 8.27
N PRO A 107 1.68 -7.80 8.67
CA PRO A 107 2.78 -6.84 8.81
C PRO A 107 2.98 -5.94 7.58
N SER A 108 2.85 -6.51 6.38
CA SER A 108 2.97 -5.84 5.07
C SER A 108 1.65 -5.28 4.53
N ASN A 109 0.71 -4.87 5.40
CA ASN A 109 -0.59 -4.34 4.97
C ASN A 109 -0.43 -3.05 4.12
N GLN A 110 -0.94 -3.08 2.88
CA GLN A 110 -0.82 -1.97 1.93
C GLN A 110 -1.46 -0.67 2.43
N ILE A 111 -2.68 -0.74 2.97
CA ILE A 111 -3.43 0.43 3.44
C ILE A 111 -2.72 1.04 4.66
N MET A 112 -2.14 0.21 5.53
CA MET A 112 -1.31 0.70 6.63
C MET A 112 -0.06 1.44 6.12
N GLY A 113 0.61 0.87 5.11
CA GLY A 113 1.74 1.51 4.45
C GLY A 113 1.41 2.88 3.89
N MET A 114 0.23 3.02 3.26
CA MET A 114 -0.30 4.30 2.80
C MET A 114 -0.52 5.26 3.97
N ALA A 115 -1.16 4.82 5.06
CA ALA A 115 -1.47 5.68 6.22
C ALA A 115 -0.20 6.17 6.93
N LEU A 116 0.83 5.31 7.04
CA LEU A 116 2.15 5.70 7.53
C LEU A 116 2.77 6.79 6.65
N CYS A 117 2.72 6.63 5.32
CA CYS A 117 3.26 7.62 4.39
C CYS A 117 2.47 8.94 4.43
N ASP A 118 1.13 8.89 4.48
CA ASP A 118 0.27 10.07 4.63
C ASP A 118 0.64 10.86 5.88
N ARG A 119 0.67 10.18 7.03
CA ARG A 119 1.01 10.82 8.29
C ARG A 119 2.43 11.38 8.28
N ALA A 120 3.40 10.65 7.75
CA ALA A 120 4.76 11.12 7.66
C ALA A 120 4.89 12.35 6.75
N ALA A 121 4.22 12.37 5.60
CA ALA A 121 4.22 13.52 4.69
C ALA A 121 3.68 14.79 5.34
N GLN A 122 2.63 14.67 6.18
CA GLN A 122 2.08 15.79 6.94
C GLN A 122 3.11 16.48 7.87
N PHE A 123 4.07 15.74 8.44
CA PHE A 123 5.16 16.33 9.24
C PHE A 123 6.08 17.25 8.43
N PHE A 124 6.12 17.09 7.11
CA PHE A 124 6.93 17.89 6.20
C PHE A 124 6.09 18.90 5.40
N GLY A 125 4.78 18.96 5.62
CA GLY A 125 3.86 19.76 4.80
C GLY A 125 3.76 19.27 3.35
N GLU A 126 4.06 17.99 3.11
CA GLU A 126 4.07 17.35 1.80
C GLU A 126 2.78 16.52 1.58
N ASN A 127 2.51 16.12 0.33
CA ASN A 127 1.41 15.21 -0.02
C ASN A 127 1.99 13.85 -0.43
N TYR A 128 1.57 12.77 0.26
CA TYR A 128 2.09 11.42 0.00
C TYR A 128 1.69 10.84 -1.37
N MET A 129 0.67 11.40 -2.02
CA MET A 129 0.24 11.02 -3.37
C MET A 129 0.98 11.77 -4.47
N ALA A 130 1.80 12.75 -4.12
CA ALA A 130 2.57 13.55 -5.06
C ALA A 130 4.08 13.30 -4.90
N ALA A 131 4.86 13.79 -5.86
CA ALA A 131 6.31 13.77 -5.74
C ALA A 131 6.75 14.52 -4.46
N PRO A 132 7.72 13.99 -3.70
CA PRO A 132 8.59 12.85 -4.03
C PRO A 132 8.10 11.48 -3.54
N TRP A 133 6.92 11.39 -2.95
CA TRP A 133 6.39 10.18 -2.31
C TRP A 133 5.79 9.18 -3.29
N ASN A 134 5.09 9.70 -4.31
CA ASN A 134 4.51 8.95 -5.43
C ASN A 134 4.76 9.73 -6.75
#